data_AF-A0A6A8FJY5-F1
#
_entry.id   AF-A0A6A8FJY5-F1
#
_cell.length_a   1.000
_cell.length_b   1.000
_cell.length_c   1.000
_cell.angle_alpha   90.00
_cell.angle_beta   90.00
_cell.angle_gamma   90.00
#
_symmetry.space_group_name_H-M   'P 1'
#
loop_
_entity.id
_entity.type
_entity.pdbx_description
1 polymer ?
#
loop_
_entity_poly.entity_id
_entity_poly.type
_entity_poly.pdbx_seq_one_letter_code
_entity_poly.pdbx_strand_id
1 'polypeptide(L)' 'MALAVIDRLCMEKTLISVKEFPVPEVGRRQKDKRKRCVLCGNLASHEAIFRVQGASLVEWYCGAHVKRLK' A
#
# COMPACT_ATOMS: atom_id res chain seq x y z
N MET A 1 25.24 -18.62 -20.94
CA MET A 1 24.24 -18.37 -22.00
C MET A 1 22.87 -18.54 -21.36
N ALA A 2 22.34 -17.47 -20.76
CA ALA A 2 21.41 -16.51 -21.38
C ALA A 2 19.97 -17.04 -21.47
N LEU A 3 19.15 -16.67 -20.48
CA LEU A 3 17.69 -16.51 -20.57
C LEU A 3 17.39 -15.16 -19.91
N ALA A 4 17.50 -14.06 -20.67
CA ALA A 4 16.37 -13.40 -21.34
C ALA A 4 15.50 -12.57 -20.37
N VAL A 5 15.99 -11.35 -20.08
CA VAL A 5 15.26 -10.07 -20.19
C VAL A 5 13.75 -10.12 -19.89
N ILE A 6 13.40 -9.91 -18.62
CA ILE A 6 12.25 -9.05 -18.22
C ILE A 6 12.70 -8.24 -17.00
N ASP A 7 13.72 -7.40 -17.16
CA ASP A 7 14.08 -6.37 -16.17
C ASP A 7 13.13 -5.19 -16.36
N ARG A 8 11.85 -5.44 -16.06
CA ARG A 8 10.77 -4.47 -16.24
C ARG A 8 10.60 -3.66 -14.96
N LEU A 9 11.61 -2.86 -14.59
CA LEU A 9 11.54 -1.82 -13.54
C LEU A 9 10.71 -2.23 -12.30
N CYS A 10 10.88 -3.46 -11.78
CA CYS A 10 10.35 -3.78 -10.46
C CYS A 10 11.24 -3.08 -9.47
N MET A 11 10.96 -1.79 -9.20
CA MET A 11 11.59 -1.07 -8.11
C MET A 11 11.50 -1.94 -6.87
N GLU A 12 12.65 -2.40 -6.38
CA GLU A 12 12.70 -3.17 -5.15
C GLU A 12 12.15 -2.28 -4.04
N LYS A 13 10.99 -2.66 -3.51
CA LYS A 13 10.34 -2.00 -2.40
C LYS A 13 10.69 -2.78 -1.14
N THR A 14 11.51 -2.22 -0.26
CA THR A 14 11.73 -2.80 1.06
C THR A 14 10.66 -2.28 2.02
N LEU A 15 9.87 -3.15 2.62
CA LEU A 15 8.91 -2.73 3.65
C LEU A 15 9.66 -2.19 4.88
N ILE A 16 9.40 -0.94 5.24
CA ILE A 16 9.98 -0.29 6.42
C ILE A 16 9.05 -0.49 7.62
N SER A 17 7.78 -0.14 7.46
CA SER A 17 6.81 -0.20 8.55
C SER A 17 5.37 -0.32 8.05
N VAL A 18 4.52 -0.83 8.92
CA VAL A 18 3.07 -0.89 8.72
C VAL A 18 2.40 -0.32 9.97
N LYS A 19 1.47 0.62 9.78
CA LYS A 19 0.70 1.23 10.85
C LYS A 19 -0.79 1.06 10.58
N GLU A 20 -1.53 0.58 11.57
CA GLU A 20 -3.00 0.57 11.52
C GLU A 20 -3.54 1.96 11.90
N PHE A 21 -4.57 2.40 11.19
CA PHE A 21 -5.28 3.65 11.49
C PHE A 21 -6.78 3.41 11.56
N PRO A 22 -7.49 4.15 12.45
CA PRO A 22 -8.93 4.03 12.55
C PRO A 22 -9.60 4.56 11.28
N VAL A 23 -10.52 3.77 10.75
CA VAL A 23 -11.40 4.17 9.65
C VAL A 23 -12.39 5.19 10.21
N PRO A 24 -12.40 6.45 9.75
CA PRO A 24 -13.40 7.40 10.22
C PRO A 24 -14.78 6.97 9.72
N GLU A 25 -15.74 6.90 10.64
CA GLU A 25 -17.16 6.77 10.31
C GLU A 25 -17.63 8.08 9.67
N VAL A 26 -17.83 8.07 8.36
CA VAL A 26 -18.40 9.24 7.67
C VAL A 26 -19.89 9.25 7.88
N GLY A 27 -20.38 10.25 8.61
CA GLY A 27 -21.78 10.68 8.51
C GLY A 27 -22.11 11.03 7.05
N ARG A 28 -23.35 10.80 6.63
CA ARG A 28 -23.86 10.79 5.23
C ARG A 28 -23.59 12.04 4.36
N ARG A 29 -22.81 13.04 4.80
CA ARG A 29 -22.65 14.35 4.14
C ARG A 29 -21.21 14.78 3.82
N GLN A 30 -20.17 14.02 4.18
CA GLN A 30 -18.80 14.37 3.77
C GLN A 30 -18.38 13.64 2.50
N LYS A 31 -17.71 14.37 1.58
CA LYS A 31 -16.99 13.78 0.44
C LYS A 31 -16.05 12.70 1.00
N ASP A 32 -16.18 11.48 0.48
CA ASP A 32 -15.42 10.32 0.95
C ASP A 32 -13.92 10.52 0.71
N LYS A 33 -13.22 11.07 1.72
CA LYS A 33 -11.77 11.26 1.72
C LYS A 33 -11.02 10.04 2.26
N ARG A 34 -11.71 8.91 2.50
CA ARG A 34 -11.08 7.72 3.07
C ARG A 34 -10.10 7.12 2.08
N LYS A 35 -8.96 6.65 2.60
CA LYS A 35 -7.95 5.97 1.80
C LYS A 35 -8.46 4.61 1.37
N ARG A 36 -8.08 4.19 0.17
CA ARG A 36 -8.46 2.90 -0.41
C ARG A 36 -7.24 2.01 -0.58
N CYS A 37 -7.46 0.71 -0.47
CA CYS A 37 -6.44 -0.30 -0.67
C CYS A 37 -5.94 -0.26 -2.11
N VAL A 38 -4.62 -0.16 -2.26
CA VAL A 38 -3.97 -0.12 -3.59
C VAL A 38 -4.20 -1.40 -4.41
N LEU A 39 -4.48 -2.53 -3.76
CA LEU A 39 -4.68 -3.81 -4.44
C LEU A 39 -6.14 -4.11 -4.84
N CYS A 40 -7.12 -3.69 -4.04
CA CYS A 40 -8.52 -4.08 -4.28
C CYS A 40 -9.53 -2.93 -4.22
N GLY A 41 -9.12 -1.70 -3.93
CA GLY A 41 -10.02 -0.54 -3.86
C GLY A 41 -10.98 -0.53 -2.66
N ASN A 42 -10.96 -1.56 -1.81
CA ASN A 42 -11.68 -1.57 -0.53
C ASN A 42 -11.12 -0.50 0.40
N LEU A 43 -11.86 -0.21 1.47
CA LEU A 43 -11.41 0.74 2.45
C LEU A 43 -10.08 0.31 3.08
N ALA A 44 -9.09 1.21 3.09
CA ALA A 44 -7.83 0.96 3.75
C ALA A 44 -7.97 1.21 5.26
N SER A 45 -7.32 0.36 6.03
CA SER A 45 -7.14 0.53 7.48
C SER A 45 -5.67 0.50 7.88
N HIS A 46 -4.77 0.22 6.93
CA HIS A 46 -3.34 0.12 7.15
C HIS A 46 -2.58 1.02 6.19
N GLU A 47 -1.55 1.67 6.70
CA GLU A 47 -0.57 2.43 5.95
C GLU A 47 0.75 1.66 5.99
N ALA A 48 1.33 1.39 4.83
CA ALA A 48 2.61 0.73 4.68
C ALA A 48 3.62 1.70 4.07
N ILE A 49 4.78 1.83 4.71
CA ILE A 49 5.88 2.65 4.25
C ILE A 49 6.93 1.71 3.65
N PHE A 50 7.27 1.94 2.38
CA PHE A 50 8.32 1.22 1.67
C PHE A 50 9.50 2.14 1.39
N ARG A 51 10.71 1.58 1.43
CA ARG A 51 11.90 2.20 0.87
C ARG A 51 11.99 1.81 -0.60
N VAL A 52 12.13 2.80 -1.46
CA VAL A 52 12.48 2.66 -2.88
C VAL A 52 13.78 3.43 -3.12
N GLN A 53 14.47 3.19 -4.24
CA GLN A 53 15.80 3.78 -4.53
C GLN A 53 15.89 5.28 -4.21
N GLY A 54 16.41 5.60 -3.02
CA GLY A 54 16.57 6.99 -2.53
C GLY A 54 15.32 7.69 -2.01
N ALA A 55 14.14 7.05 -1.96
CA ALA A 55 12.89 7.67 -1.49
C ALA A 55 12.03 6.73 -0.63
N SER A 56 11.00 7.29 0.00
CA SER A 56 10.00 6.54 0.74
C SER A 56 8.66 6.62 0.00
N LEU A 57 8.03 5.46 -0.17
CA LEU A 57 6.71 5.32 -0.78
C LEU A 57 5.71 4.94 0.31
N VAL A 58 4.59 5.66 0.38
CA VAL A 58 3.49 5.34 1.30
C VAL A 58 2.34 4.75 0.48
N GLU A 59 1.92 3.55 0.85
CA GLU A 59 0.80 2.85 0.23
C GLU A 59 -0.24 2.45 1.29
N TRP A 60 -1.50 2.42 0.90
CA TRP A 60 -2.60 2.08 1.81
C TRP A 60 -3.17 0.71 1.47
N TYR A 61 -3.45 -0.08 2.50
CA TYR A 61 -3.90 -1.46 2.42
C TYR A 61 -5.12 -1.70 3.32
N CYS A 62 -5.98 -2.64 2.92
CA CYS A 62 -6.99 -3.18 3.82
C CYS A 62 -6.38 -4.30 4.68
N GLY A 63 -7.06 -4.65 5.78
CA GLY A 63 -6.60 -5.70 6.70
C GLY A 63 -6.39 -7.08 6.08
N ALA A 64 -7.03 -7.39 4.95
CA ALA A 64 -6.81 -8.65 4.24
C ALA A 64 -5.49 -8.65 3.44
N HIS A 65 -5.20 -7.55 2.74
CA HIS A 65 -4.03 -7.45 1.86
C HIS A 65 -2.76 -7.09 2.61
N VAL A 66 -2.85 -6.36 3.71
CA VAL A 66 -1.68 -6.02 4.53
C VAL A 66 -0.97 -7.27 5.08
N LYS A 67 -1.71 -8.37 5.32
CA LYS A 67 -1.15 -9.65 5.76
C LYS A 67 -0.21 -10.29 4.74
N ARG A 68 -0.32 -9.91 3.45
CA ARG A 68 0.56 -10.38 2.38
C ARG A 68 1.88 -9.61 2.30
N LEU A 69 2.04 -8.56 3.11
CA LEU A 69 3.26 -7.77 3.20
C LEU A 69 4.24 -8.29 4.27
N LYS A 70 3.79 -9.19 5.15
CA LYS A 70 4.59 -9.82 6.21
C LYS A 70 5.14 -11.17 5.77
#